data_AF-A7TAG3-F1
#
_entry.id   AF-A7TAG3-F1
#
_cell.length_a   1.000
_cell.length_b   1.000
_cell.length_c   1.000
_cell.angle_alpha   90.00
_cell.angle_beta   90.00
_cell.angle_gamma   90.00
#
_symmetry.space_group_name_H-M   'P 1'
#
loop_
_entity.id
_entity.type
_entity.pdbx_description
1 polymer ?
#
loop_
_entity_poly.entity_id
_entity_poly.type
_entity_poly.pdbx_seq_one_letter_code
_entity_poly.pdbx_strand_id
1 'polypeptide(L)' 'GTNLLWVATHEFGHSLCLHHSDVRDAVMYPYYTGYKPGFNLKADDIAGIRAHYGEY' A
#
# COMPACT_ATOMS: atom_id res chain seq x y z
N GLY A 1 -17.94 -0.45 -7.66
CA GLY A 1 -16.73 -0.78 -8.45
C GLY A 1 -15.50 -0.66 -7.58
N THR A 2 -14.37 -1.20 -8.02
CA THR A 2 -13.09 -1.15 -7.29
C THR A 2 -12.21 -0.04 -7.85
N ASN A 3 -11.54 0.72 -6.99
CA ASN A 3 -10.68 1.81 -7.42
C ASN A 3 -9.36 1.23 -7.98
N LEU A 4 -9.15 1.39 -9.30
CA LEU A 4 -7.97 0.85 -9.99
C LEU A 4 -6.65 1.40 -9.44
N LEU A 5 -6.60 2.68 -9.07
CA LEU A 5 -5.40 3.30 -8.52
C LEU A 5 -4.98 2.61 -7.21
N TRP A 6 -5.93 2.36 -6.30
CA TRP A 6 -5.64 1.66 -5.03
C TRP A 6 -5.15 0.23 -5.29
N VAL A 7 -5.87 -0.53 -6.12
CA VAL A 7 -5.52 -1.94 -6.41
C VAL A 7 -4.17 -2.04 -7.10
N ALA A 8 -3.92 -1.25 -8.15
CA ALA A 8 -2.64 -1.27 -8.83
C ALA A 8 -1.49 -0.89 -7.88
N THR A 9 -1.69 0.05 -6.96
CA THR A 9 -0.67 0.40 -5.96
C THR A 9 -0.40 -0.76 -4.99
N HIS A 10 -1.43 -1.48 -4.55
CA HIS A 10 -1.30 -2.68 -3.72
C HIS A 10 -0.48 -3.78 -4.43
N GLU A 11 -0.84 -4.11 -5.67
CA GLU A 11 -0.17 -5.17 -6.44
C GLU A 11 1.26 -4.78 -6.84
N PHE A 12 1.53 -3.49 -7.07
CA PHE A 12 2.91 -3.01 -7.24
C PHE A 12 3.70 -3.11 -5.94
N GLY A 13 3.07 -2.92 -4.78
CA GLY A 13 3.71 -3.22 -3.49
C GLY A 13 4.21 -4.67 -3.43
N HIS A 14 3.37 -5.64 -3.79
CA HIS A 14 3.79 -7.05 -3.89
C HIS A 14 4.92 -7.27 -4.91
N SER A 15 4.85 -6.61 -6.06
CA SER A 15 5.91 -6.66 -7.08
C SER A 15 7.25 -6.07 -6.59
N LEU A 16 7.20 -5.21 -5.57
CA LEU A 16 8.34 -4.59 -4.88
C LEU A 16 8.66 -5.28 -3.54
N CYS A 17 8.25 -6.55 -3.38
CA CYS A 17 8.51 -7.39 -2.20
C CYS A 17 7.84 -6.93 -0.89
N LEU A 18 6.83 -6.04 -0.94
CA LEU A 18 6.00 -5.76 0.23
C LEU A 18 4.99 -6.89 0.46
N HIS A 19 4.82 -7.27 1.72
CA HIS A 19 3.79 -8.21 2.15
C HIS A 19 2.59 -7.48 2.75
N HIS A 20 1.53 -8.23 3.03
CA HIS A 20 0.35 -7.67 3.68
C HIS A 20 0.70 -7.02 5.02
N SER A 21 0.02 -5.91 5.30
CA SER A 21 0.08 -5.21 6.58
C SER A 21 -1.19 -5.45 7.39
N ASP A 22 -1.05 -5.51 8.72
CA ASP A 22 -2.18 -5.51 9.65
C ASP A 22 -2.72 -4.08 9.91
N VAL A 23 -2.05 -3.05 9.38
CA VAL A 23 -2.50 -1.65 9.49
C VAL A 23 -3.64 -1.41 8.49
N ARG A 24 -4.87 -1.36 8.99
CA ARG A 24 -6.10 -1.22 8.17
C ARG A 24 -6.11 -0.06 7.17
N ASP A 25 -5.37 0.99 7.44
CA ASP A 25 -5.29 2.17 6.57
C ASP A 25 -4.15 2.14 5.56
N ALA A 26 -3.21 1.19 5.68
CA ALA A 26 -2.10 0.98 4.74
C ALA A 26 -2.60 0.49 3.39
N VAL A 27 -1.87 0.80 2.31
CA VAL A 27 -2.19 0.25 0.98
C VAL A 27 -1.96 -1.25 0.96
N MET A 28 -1.02 -1.77 1.76
CA MET A 28 -0.76 -3.21 1.86
C MET A 28 -1.74 -3.97 2.77
N TYR A 29 -2.79 -3.34 3.30
CA TYR A 29 -3.84 -4.08 4.01
C TYR A 29 -4.54 -5.07 3.05
N PRO A 30 -4.75 -6.35 3.43
CA PRO A 30 -5.19 -7.42 2.51
C PRO A 30 -6.59 -7.23 1.92
N TYR A 31 -7.41 -6.34 2.47
CA TYR A 31 -8.78 -6.14 2.02
C TYR A 31 -9.01 -4.73 1.52
N TYR A 32 -9.62 -4.60 0.35
CA TYR A 32 -10.07 -3.31 -0.16
C TYR A 32 -11.09 -2.68 0.80
N THR A 33 -10.76 -1.50 1.33
CA THR A 33 -11.59 -0.81 2.36
C THR A 33 -12.58 0.20 1.77
N GLY A 34 -12.72 0.26 0.45
CA GLY A 34 -13.57 1.22 -0.24
C GLY A 34 -12.78 2.42 -0.79
N TYR A 35 -13.49 3.29 -1.52
CA TYR A 35 -12.89 4.49 -2.09
C TYR A 35 -12.54 5.49 -0.98
N LYS A 36 -11.27 5.88 -0.91
CA LYS A 36 -10.79 6.96 -0.04
C LYS A 36 -10.37 8.15 -0.92
N PRO A 37 -11.06 9.30 -0.84
CA PRO A 37 -10.62 10.51 -1.54
C PRO A 37 -9.25 10.96 -0.99
N GLY A 38 -8.37 11.46 -1.86
CA GLY A 38 -7.01 11.82 -1.47
C GLY A 38 -6.17 10.59 -1.10
N PHE A 39 -6.20 9.55 -1.94
CA PHE A 39 -5.35 8.38 -1.78
C PHE A 39 -3.87 8.79 -1.65
N ASN A 40 -3.24 8.34 -0.57
CA ASN A 40 -1.84 8.61 -0.24
C ASN A 40 -1.29 7.42 0.55
N LEU A 41 0.00 7.14 0.37
CA LEU A 41 0.73 6.15 1.15
C LEU A 41 0.69 6.51 2.65
N LYS A 42 0.60 5.49 3.49
CA LYS A 42 0.68 5.64 4.95
C LYS A 42 2.12 5.46 5.43
N ALA A 43 2.35 5.86 6.67
CA ALA A 43 3.66 5.71 7.32
C ALA A 43 4.14 4.25 7.27
N ASP A 44 3.23 3.28 7.41
CA ASP A 44 3.51 1.85 7.30
C ASP A 44 4.00 1.45 5.89
N ASP A 45 3.31 1.91 4.83
CA ASP A 45 3.71 1.66 3.44
C ASP A 45 5.09 2.24 3.13
N ILE A 46 5.34 3.47 3.60
CA ILE A 46 6.61 4.19 3.43
C ILE A 46 7.74 3.49 4.18
N ALA A 47 7.50 3.08 5.43
CA ALA A 47 8.48 2.34 6.22
C ALA A 47 8.81 0.99 5.58
N GLY A 48 7.80 0.26 5.09
CA GLY A 48 7.97 -1.01 4.41
C GLY A 48 8.87 -0.88 3.17
N ILE A 49 8.56 0.05 2.26
CA ILE A 49 9.36 0.17 1.03
C ILE A 49 10.80 0.64 1.32
N ARG A 50 10.99 1.51 2.31
CA ARG A 50 12.31 1.97 2.73
C ARG A 50 13.13 0.88 3.42
N ALA A 51 12.49 -0.08 4.11
CA ALA A 51 13.20 -1.22 4.68
C ALA A 51 13.83 -2.12 3.60
N HIS A 52 13.24 -2.17 2.40
CA HIS A 52 13.78 -2.94 1.28
C HIS A 52 14.80 -2.18 0.44
N TYR A 53 14.61 -0.87 0.23
CA TYR A 53 15.37 -0.10 -0.76
C TYR A 53 16.12 1.13 -0.21
N GLY A 54 15.96 1.45 1.08
CA GLY A 54 16.57 2.61 1.73
C GLY A 54 15.80 3.93 1.54
N GLU A 55 16.38 5.01 2.06
CA GLU A 55 15.96 6.38 1.79
C GLU A 55 16.94 7.00 0.77
N TYR A 56 16.40 7.59 -0.30
CA TYR A 56 17.18 8.32 -1.30
C TYR A 56 17.69 9.66 -0.74
#